data_AF-A0A2E7TNY9-F1
#
_entry.id   AF-A0A2E7TNY9-F1
#
_cell.length_a   1.000
_cell.length_b   1.000
_cell.length_c   1.000
_cell.angle_alpha   90.00
_cell.angle_beta   90.00
_cell.angle_gamma   90.00
#
_symmetry.space_group_name_H-M   'P 1'
#
loop_
_entity.id
_entity.type
_entity.pdbx_description
1 polymer ?
#
loop_
_entity_poly.entity_id
_entity_poly.type
_entity_poly.pdbx_seq_one_letter_code
_entity_poly.pdbx_strand_id
1 'polypeptide(L)'
;MDVPKSYKFTVPVRPKVKGRPRFSKKGYAYTPKNTRDYENAVKEHYKGPLFEGPISMSVVLSKEKAQITITPLEVEESKLRGDTTNYLKAIEDALNGIAYKDDIQIQRIVGKKK
;
A
#
# COMPACT_ATOMS: atom_id res chain seq x y z
N MET A 1 22.89 0.90 -15.67
CA MET A 1 21.71 1.77 -15.90
C MET A 1 21.54 2.60 -14.64
N ASP A 2 21.51 3.92 -14.75
CA ASP A 2 21.28 4.79 -13.59
C ASP A 2 19.93 4.43 -12.97
N VAL A 3 19.96 3.89 -11.76
CA VAL A 3 18.75 3.60 -11.00
C VAL A 3 18.09 4.96 -10.72
N PRO A 4 16.81 5.17 -11.09
CA PRO A 4 16.19 6.48 -10.95
C PRO A 4 16.28 6.95 -9.49
N LYS A 5 16.83 8.16 -9.30
CA LYS A 5 16.68 8.94 -8.05
C LYS A 5 15.19 8.96 -7.71
N SER A 6 14.83 8.53 -6.51
CA SER A 6 13.47 8.42 -5.95
C SER A 6 12.37 9.14 -6.74
N TYR A 7 11.28 8.44 -7.09
CA TYR A 7 10.15 9.03 -7.79
C TYR A 7 9.02 9.40 -6.83
N LYS A 8 8.58 10.66 -6.88
CA LYS A 8 7.52 11.21 -6.03
C LYS A 8 6.37 11.72 -6.89
N PHE A 9 5.15 11.29 -6.56
CA PHE A 9 3.94 11.76 -7.24
C PHE A 9 2.77 11.93 -6.25
N THR A 10 1.73 12.65 -6.70
CA THR A 10 0.53 12.95 -5.90
C THR A 10 -0.71 12.48 -6.64
N VAL A 11 -1.62 11.85 -5.91
CA VAL A 11 -2.95 11.45 -6.36
C VAL A 11 -3.95 12.43 -5.72
N PRO A 12 -4.49 13.41 -6.46
CA PRO A 12 -5.32 14.50 -5.96
C PRO A 12 -6.79 14.08 -5.76
N VAL A 13 -7.02 12.87 -5.26
CA VAL A 13 -8.35 12.39 -4.87
C VAL A 13 -8.32 11.88 -3.44
N ARG A 14 -9.44 12.03 -2.74
CA ARG A 14 -9.59 11.56 -1.35
C ARG A 14 -9.22 10.06 -1.26
N PRO A 15 -8.24 9.69 -0.42
CA PRO A 15 -7.86 8.30 -0.23
C PRO A 15 -9.05 7.41 0.11
N LYS A 16 -9.06 6.20 -0.46
CA LYS A 16 -10.07 5.18 -0.19
C LYS A 16 -9.43 3.93 0.39
N VAL A 17 -10.02 3.44 1.48
CA VAL A 17 -9.69 2.13 2.04
C VAL A 17 -10.08 1.08 1.00
N LYS A 18 -9.17 0.14 0.74
CA LYS A 18 -9.42 -0.99 -0.15
C LYS A 18 -10.52 -1.87 0.44
N GLY A 19 -11.64 -1.99 -0.27
CA GLY A 19 -12.71 -2.92 0.11
C GLY A 19 -12.25 -4.37 -0.06
N ARG A 20 -12.67 -5.26 0.84
CA ARG A 20 -12.49 -6.71 0.66
C ARG A 20 -13.31 -7.19 -0.55
N PRO A 21 -12.86 -8.21 -1.30
CA PRO A 21 -13.64 -8.82 -2.37
C PRO A 21 -15.03 -9.22 -1.85
N ARG A 22 -16.08 -8.92 -2.63
CA ARG A 22 -17.44 -9.36 -2.32
C ARG A 22 -17.83 -10.49 -3.24
N PHE A 23 -18.68 -11.39 -2.76
CA PHE A 23 -19.21 -12.48 -3.57
C PHE A 23 -20.57 -12.10 -4.16
N SER A 24 -20.74 -12.35 -5.44
CA SER A 24 -22.05 -12.26 -6.10
C SER A 24 -22.93 -13.44 -5.69
N LYS A 25 -24.24 -13.34 -5.96
CA LYS A 25 -25.18 -14.47 -5.76
C LYS A 25 -24.79 -15.73 -6.55
N LYS A 26 -23.98 -15.59 -7.60
CA LYS A 26 -23.48 -16.67 -8.45
C LYS A 26 -22.08 -17.19 -8.04
N GLY A 27 -21.54 -16.74 -6.91
CA GLY A 27 -20.24 -17.19 -6.38
C GLY A 27 -19.01 -16.44 -6.92
N TYR A 28 -19.16 -15.55 -7.91
CA TYR A 28 -18.04 -14.75 -8.41
C TYR A 28 -17.61 -13.67 -7.42
N ALA A 29 -16.30 -13.61 -7.11
CA ALA A 29 -15.72 -12.51 -6.36
C ALA A 29 -15.58 -11.26 -7.25
N TYR A 30 -15.95 -10.10 -6.73
CA TYR A 30 -15.77 -8.82 -7.40
C TYR A 30 -15.23 -7.75 -6.45
N THR A 31 -14.41 -6.86 -7.01
CA THR A 31 -13.91 -5.68 -6.30
C THR A 31 -14.98 -4.59 -6.31
N PRO A 32 -15.31 -3.97 -5.15
CA PRO A 32 -16.24 -2.85 -5.10
C PRO A 32 -15.84 -1.70 -6.04
N LYS A 33 -16.82 -1.06 -6.67
CA LYS A 33 -16.61 0.04 -7.65
C LYS A 33 -15.69 1.14 -7.09
N ASN A 34 -15.92 1.59 -5.87
CA ASN A 34 -15.12 2.64 -5.22
C ASN A 34 -13.63 2.28 -5.06
N THR A 35 -13.31 1.01 -4.85
CA THR A 35 -11.93 0.51 -4.76
C THR A 35 -11.29 0.55 -6.13
N ARG A 36 -11.99 0.04 -7.15
CA ARG A 36 -11.51 0.05 -8.53
C ARG A 36 -11.29 1.47 -9.04
N ASP A 37 -12.22 2.39 -8.78
CA ASP A 37 -12.13 3.78 -9.23
C ASP A 37 -10.90 4.47 -8.60
N TYR A 38 -10.63 4.23 -7.30
CA TYR A 38 -9.43 4.76 -6.64
C TYR A 38 -8.15 4.12 -7.17
N GLU A 39 -8.11 2.80 -7.37
CA GLU A 39 -6.96 2.10 -7.97
C GLU A 39 -6.65 2.62 -9.38
N ASN A 40 -7.67 2.91 -10.19
CA ASN A 40 -7.50 3.53 -11.51
C ASN A 40 -6.93 4.94 -11.41
N ALA A 41 -7.43 5.78 -10.49
CA ALA A 41 -6.89 7.11 -10.28
C ALA A 41 -5.39 7.07 -9.89
N VAL A 42 -4.97 6.13 -9.04
CA VAL A 42 -3.54 5.95 -8.71
C VAL A 42 -2.72 5.60 -9.96
N LYS A 43 -3.20 4.66 -10.78
CA LYS A 43 -2.53 4.25 -12.04
C LYS A 43 -2.43 5.41 -13.03
N GLU A 44 -3.50 6.17 -13.21
CA GLU A 44 -3.54 7.30 -14.15
C GLU A 44 -2.54 8.40 -13.78
N HIS A 45 -2.33 8.64 -12.48
CA HIS A 45 -1.40 9.65 -11.98
C HIS A 45 0.05 9.17 -11.93
N TYR A 46 0.29 7.87 -12.02
CA TYR A 46 1.64 7.34 -12.10
C TYR A 46 2.23 7.53 -13.51
N LYS A 47 3.28 8.36 -13.60
CA LYS A 47 4.06 8.59 -14.83
C LYS A 47 5.54 8.25 -14.64
N GLY A 48 5.85 7.52 -13.57
CA GLY A 48 7.21 7.13 -13.21
C GLY A 48 7.69 5.90 -13.98
N PRO A 49 8.98 5.55 -13.84
CA PRO A 49 9.56 4.36 -14.45
C PRO A 49 9.03 3.08 -13.79
N LEU A 50 9.26 1.92 -14.41
CA LEU A 50 9.19 0.67 -13.67
C LEU A 50 10.44 0.57 -12.77
N PHE A 51 10.25 0.28 -11.49
CA PHE A 51 11.37 0.03 -10.57
C PHE A 51 11.69 -1.47 -10.55
N GLU A 52 12.96 -1.80 -10.72
CA GLU A 52 13.46 -3.17 -10.62
C GLU A 52 14.18 -3.36 -9.27
N GLY A 53 14.11 -4.59 -8.74
CA GLY A 53 14.71 -4.95 -7.45
C GLY A 53 13.98 -4.39 -6.22
N PRO A 54 14.63 -4.46 -5.04
CA PRO A 54 14.04 -3.99 -3.80
C PRO A 54 13.75 -2.48 -3.80
N ILE A 55 12.56 -2.11 -3.32
CA ILE A 55 12.14 -0.71 -3.18
C ILE A 55 11.68 -0.38 -1.77
N SER A 56 11.82 0.88 -1.39
CA SER A 56 11.10 1.53 -0.30
C SER A 56 9.94 2.32 -0.88
N MET A 57 8.75 2.15 -0.32
CA MET A 57 7.58 2.97 -0.65
C MET A 57 7.11 3.68 0.60
N SER A 58 6.99 5.00 0.52
CA SER A 58 6.37 5.84 1.55
C SER A 58 5.08 6.44 1.00
N VAL A 59 4.03 6.40 1.80
CA VAL A 59 2.71 6.97 1.47
C VAL A 59 2.27 7.88 2.59
N VAL A 60 2.00 9.14 2.27
CA VAL A 60 1.42 10.13 3.18
C VAL A 60 0.01 10.45 2.71
N LEU A 61 -0.97 10.21 3.58
CA LEU A 61 -2.39 10.41 3.28
C LEU A 61 -2.90 11.66 3.98
N SER A 62 -3.80 12.37 3.29
CA SER A 62 -4.57 13.49 3.83
C SER A 62 -6.02 13.33 3.41
N LYS A 63 -6.88 14.26 3.85
CA LYS A 63 -8.31 14.20 3.51
C LYS A 63 -8.56 14.34 2.00
N GLU A 64 -7.69 15.05 1.28
CA GLU A 64 -7.89 15.38 -0.14
C GLU A 64 -6.96 14.61 -1.09
N LYS A 65 -5.81 14.10 -0.62
CA LYS A 65 -4.77 13.52 -1.49
C LYS A 65 -3.94 12.43 -0.83
N ALA A 66 -3.32 11.60 -1.66
CA ALA A 66 -2.23 10.71 -1.31
C ALA A 66 -0.92 11.17 -1.98
N GLN A 67 0.17 11.25 -1.22
CA GLN A 67 1.50 11.52 -1.75
C GLN A 67 2.34 10.25 -1.60
N ILE A 68 2.87 9.75 -2.72
CA ILE A 68 3.61 8.49 -2.79
C ILE A 68 5.04 8.79 -3.22
N THR A 69 6.01 8.19 -2.54
CA THR A 69 7.42 8.23 -2.91
C THR A 69 7.94 6.80 -3.01
N ILE A 70 8.53 6.44 -4.15
CA ILE A 70 9.17 5.15 -4.39
C ILE A 70 10.68 5.39 -4.54
N THR A 71 11.48 4.66 -3.77
CA THR A 71 12.94 4.80 -3.75
C THR A 71 13.58 3.42 -3.92
N PRO A 72 14.56 3.24 -4.81
CA PRO A 72 15.32 2.00 -4.89
C PRO A 72 16.06 1.74 -3.57
N LEU A 73 16.26 0.46 -3.23
CA LEU A 73 17.03 0.04 -2.07
C LEU A 73 18.17 -0.89 -2.49
N GLU A 74 19.37 -0.57 -2.02
CA GLU A 74 20.53 -1.45 -2.11
C GLU A 74 20.55 -2.39 -0.90
N VAL A 75 19.76 -3.47 -0.98
CA VAL A 75 19.68 -4.50 0.06
C VAL A 75 19.63 -5.88 -0.59
N GLU A 76 20.08 -6.91 0.13
CA GLU A 76 19.83 -8.29 -0.27
C GLU A 76 18.32 -8.59 -0.21
N GLU A 77 17.85 -9.45 -1.12
CA GLU A 77 16.47 -9.89 -1.08
C GLU A 77 16.20 -10.76 0.15
N SER A 78 15.19 -10.37 0.92
CA SER A 78 14.77 -11.14 2.08
C SER A 78 14.24 -12.51 1.68
N LYS A 79 14.58 -13.53 2.48
CA LYS A 79 14.04 -14.90 2.33
C LYS A 79 12.54 -15.02 2.70
N LEU A 80 11.92 -13.93 3.20
CA LEU A 80 10.51 -13.89 3.56
C LEU A 80 9.59 -13.82 2.34
N ARG A 81 8.73 -14.84 2.19
CA ARG A 81 7.86 -15.04 1.01
C ARG A 81 6.70 -14.06 0.88
N GLY A 82 6.03 -13.68 1.98
CA GLY A 82 4.84 -12.82 1.93
C GLY A 82 5.19 -11.36 1.65
N ASP A 83 4.28 -10.54 1.13
CA ASP A 83 4.54 -9.09 1.02
C ASP A 83 4.69 -8.42 2.41
N THR A 84 5.41 -7.29 2.45
CA THR A 84 5.68 -6.57 3.71
C THR A 84 4.38 -6.16 4.41
N THR A 85 3.36 -5.77 3.64
CA THR A 85 2.07 -5.31 4.17
C THR A 85 1.27 -6.43 4.84
N ASN A 86 1.36 -7.68 4.38
CA ASN A 86 0.66 -8.81 4.97
C ASN A 86 1.29 -9.20 6.32
N TYR A 87 2.62 -9.14 6.43
CA TYR A 87 3.29 -9.34 7.72
C TYR A 87 2.90 -8.26 8.74
N LEU A 88 2.88 -7.00 8.31
CA LEU A 88 2.41 -5.90 9.16
C LEU A 88 0.96 -6.10 9.57
N LYS A 89 0.08 -6.44 8.62
CA LYS A 89 -1.34 -6.65 8.90
C LYS A 89 -1.58 -7.81 9.87
N ALA A 90 -0.81 -8.90 9.77
CA ALA A 90 -0.90 -10.00 10.73
C ALA A 90 -0.55 -9.57 12.16
N ILE A 91 0.44 -8.69 12.32
CA ILE A 91 0.82 -8.13 13.63
C ILE A 91 -0.25 -7.14 14.12
N GLU A 92 -0.76 -6.27 13.25
CA GLU A 92 -1.85 -5.34 13.57
C GLU A 92 -3.09 -6.11 14.07
N ASP A 93 -3.54 -7.10 13.31
CA ASP A 93 -4.72 -7.89 13.65
C ASP A 93 -4.53 -8.67 14.97
N ALA A 94 -3.33 -9.18 15.24
CA ALA A 94 -3.03 -9.91 16.48
C ALA A 94 -2.99 -9.01 17.72
N LEU A 95 -2.61 -7.74 17.57
CA LEU A 95 -2.52 -6.79 18.69
C LEU A 95 -3.82 -6.02 18.95
N ASN A 96 -4.80 -6.11 18.03
CA ASN A 96 -6.08 -5.44 18.16
C ASN A 96 -6.88 -5.95 19.37
N GLY A 97 -7.33 -5.04 20.24
CA GLY A 97 -7.97 -5.35 21.52
C GLY A 97 -6.99 -5.74 22.64
N ILE A 98 -5.70 -5.92 22.34
CA ILE A 98 -4.65 -6.27 23.32
C ILE A 98 -3.77 -5.06 23.63
N ALA A 99 -3.19 -4.43 22.59
CA ALA A 99 -2.29 -3.28 22.73
C ALA A 99 -3.00 -1.93 22.48
N TYR A 100 -4.14 -1.95 21.79
CA TYR A 100 -4.99 -0.80 21.49
C TYR A 100 -6.43 -1.27 21.28
N LYS A 101 -7.39 -0.36 21.37
CA LYS A 101 -8.82 -0.71 21.29
C LYS A 101 -9.24 -1.07 19.87
N ASP A 102 -8.68 -0.37 18.89
CA ASP A 102 -9.03 -0.51 17.47
C ASP A 102 -7.81 -0.13 16.61
N ASP A 103 -7.55 -0.86 15.52
CA ASP A 103 -6.42 -0.64 14.61
C ASP A 103 -6.50 0.72 13.88
N ILE A 104 -7.67 1.36 13.85
CA ILE A 104 -7.85 2.74 13.38
C ILE A 104 -7.02 3.76 14.18
N GLN A 105 -6.58 3.41 15.39
CA GLN A 105 -5.69 4.24 16.20
C GLN A 105 -4.27 4.31 15.64
N ILE A 106 -3.87 3.38 14.77
CA ILE A 106 -2.53 3.36 14.17
C ILE A 106 -2.44 4.43 13.08
N GLN A 107 -1.84 5.58 13.44
CA GLN A 107 -1.63 6.68 12.50
C GLN A 107 -0.36 6.53 11.63
N ARG A 108 0.59 5.68 12.08
CA ARG A 108 1.84 5.41 11.36
C ARG A 108 2.36 4.02 11.69
N ILE A 109 2.72 3.28 10.65
CA ILE A 109 3.42 1.99 10.76
C ILE A 109 4.63 1.98 9.83
N VAL A 110 5.73 1.39 10.27
CA VAL A 110 6.95 1.21 9.47
C VAL A 110 7.40 -0.23 9.64
N GLY A 111 7.53 -0.94 8.52
CA GLY A 111 8.04 -2.30 8.47
C GLY A 111 9.10 -2.43 7.39
N LYS A 112 10.10 -3.27 7.64
CA LYS A 112 11.06 -3.69 6.64
C LYS A 112 11.31 -5.18 6.75
N LYS A 113 11.51 -5.83 5.61
CA LYS A 113 12.11 -7.15 5.59
C LYS A 113 13.62 -7.02 5.72
N LYS A 114 14.26 -8.00 6.35
CA LYS A 114 15.70 -8.17 6.37
C LYS A 114 16.08 -9.39 5.56
#